data_AF-A0A8T3QQ30-F1
#
_entry.id   AF-A0A8T3QQ30-F1
#
_cell.length_a   1.000
_cell.length_b   1.000
_cell.length_c   1.000
_cell.angle_alpha   90.00
_cell.angle_beta   90.00
_cell.angle_gamma   90.00
#
_symmetry.space_group_name_H-M   'P 1'
#
loop_
_entity.id
_entity.type
_entity.pdbx_description
1 polymer ?
#
loop_
_entity_poly.entity_id
_entity_poly.type
_entity_poly.pdbx_seq_one_letter_code
_entity_poly.pdbx_strand_id
1 'polypeptide(L)'
;MVGVSAQSPTGAAKLVIEADLAGRPIKPYLVSSFYCHDFDYPAIHCFRTATELEAAEAARAGSSPGLSSAFSAADYVTIFDGTIWSGAYMDVSQNYDALFSIGWNDRVGSYKARNSASGKFWTDWYASGTSRSFCCNTQVSSLPAGLDNAFSSVYRQ
;
A
#
# COMPACT_ATOMS: atom_id res chain seq x y z
N MET A 1 18.29 3.63 -18.98
CA MET A 1 17.17 3.68 -18.01
C MET A 1 17.49 2.67 -16.94
N VAL A 2 17.85 3.14 -15.75
CA VAL A 2 18.17 2.25 -14.61
C VAL A 2 16.83 1.84 -14.00
N GLY A 3 16.48 0.56 -14.12
CA GLY A 3 15.29 0.01 -13.49
C GLY A 3 15.44 0.08 -11.98
N VAL A 4 14.56 0.83 -11.32
CA VAL A 4 14.42 0.75 -9.87
C VAL A 4 13.71 -0.56 -9.59
N SER A 5 14.45 -1.64 -9.33
CA SER A 5 13.88 -2.91 -8.89
C SER A 5 13.18 -2.71 -7.54
N ALA A 6 11.93 -3.18 -7.42
CA ALA A 6 11.30 -3.34 -6.12
C ALA A 6 12.12 -4.37 -5.37
N GLN A 7 12.73 -3.94 -4.27
CA GLN A 7 13.21 -4.89 -3.29
C GLN A 7 11.98 -5.37 -2.54
N SER A 8 11.60 -6.63 -2.77
CA SER A 8 10.98 -7.38 -1.69
C SER A 8 11.95 -7.32 -0.50
N PRO A 9 11.49 -7.15 0.75
CA PRO A 9 12.35 -7.29 1.92
C PRO A 9 12.75 -8.77 2.11
N THR A 10 13.33 -9.39 1.10
CA THR A 10 13.92 -10.72 1.14
C THR A 10 15.28 -10.63 1.82
N GLY A 11 15.25 -10.75 3.15
CA GLY A 11 16.32 -11.30 3.97
C GLY A 11 17.69 -10.64 3.90
N ALA A 12 17.87 -9.50 4.58
CA ALA A 12 19.12 -9.11 5.24
C ALA A 12 18.85 -7.84 6.07
N ALA A 13 18.92 -7.97 7.41
CA ALA A 13 18.36 -7.06 8.42
C ALA A 13 16.82 -7.02 8.39
N LYS A 14 16.20 -7.43 9.50
CA LYS A 14 14.77 -7.23 9.76
C LYS A 14 14.55 -5.71 9.86
N LEU A 15 14.26 -5.05 8.74
CA LEU A 15 13.86 -3.65 8.75
C LEU A 15 12.65 -3.56 9.67
N VAL A 16 12.80 -2.83 10.77
CA VAL A 16 11.72 -2.58 11.70
C VAL A 16 10.83 -1.57 11.01
N ILE A 17 9.63 -2.00 10.61
CA ILE A 17 8.64 -1.09 10.05
C ILE A 17 8.26 -0.12 11.17
N GLU A 18 8.41 1.17 10.87
CA GLU A 18 8.00 2.25 11.74
C GLU A 18 6.72 2.86 11.18
N ALA A 19 5.83 3.31 12.05
CA ALA A 19 4.61 3.98 11.65
C ALA A 19 4.37 5.19 12.53
N ASP A 20 3.84 6.26 11.96
CA ASP A 20 3.39 7.42 12.70
C ASP A 20 2.00 7.89 12.25
N LEU A 21 1.31 8.58 13.15
CA LEU A 21 0.06 9.28 12.90
C LEU A 21 0.32 10.78 13.02
N ALA A 22 0.38 11.48 11.88
CA ALA A 22 0.71 12.89 11.78
C ALA A 22 1.99 13.26 12.57
N GLY A 23 3.06 12.49 12.34
CA GLY A 23 4.38 12.65 12.96
C GLY A 23 4.51 12.06 14.36
N ARG A 24 3.46 11.45 14.92
CA ARG A 24 3.51 10.79 16.24
C ARG A 24 3.64 9.28 16.10
N PRO A 25 4.67 8.64 16.68
CA PRO A 25 4.84 7.19 16.56
C PRO A 25 3.59 6.41 16.99
N ILE A 26 3.21 5.43 16.16
CA ILE A 26 2.17 4.45 16.42
C ILE A 26 2.74 3.04 16.21
N LYS A 27 2.02 2.03 16.68
CA LYS A 27 2.40 0.64 16.41
C LYS A 27 2.00 0.27 14.97
N PRO A 28 2.86 -0.42 14.19
CA PRO A 28 2.56 -0.77 12.79
C PRO A 28 1.24 -1.49 12.56
N TYR A 29 0.78 -2.33 13.50
CA TYR A 29 -0.51 -3.02 13.35
C TYR A 29 -1.73 -2.09 13.38
N LEU A 30 -1.57 -0.81 13.74
CA LEU A 30 -2.64 0.19 13.74
C LEU A 30 -2.80 0.89 12.37
N VAL A 31 -1.87 0.69 11.43
CA VAL A 31 -1.86 1.37 10.12
C VAL A 31 -3.19 1.17 9.37
N SER A 32 -3.79 -0.02 9.42
CA SER A 32 -5.07 -0.31 8.76
C SER A 32 -6.28 0.44 9.33
N SER A 33 -6.13 1.19 10.42
CA SER A 33 -7.19 2.00 11.03
C SER A 33 -7.20 3.46 10.56
N PHE A 34 -6.27 3.83 9.68
CA PHE A 34 -6.02 5.22 9.28
C PHE A 34 -5.86 5.37 7.76
N TYR A 35 -5.57 6.59 7.32
CA TYR A 35 -5.26 6.93 5.94
C TYR A 35 -3.74 7.04 5.80
N CYS A 36 -3.10 6.13 5.09
CA CYS A 36 -1.64 6.00 5.14
C CYS A 36 -0.97 5.90 3.76
N HIS A 37 0.34 6.14 3.72
CA HIS A 37 1.20 5.76 2.62
C HIS A 37 2.55 5.24 3.13
N ASP A 38 3.25 4.42 2.34
CA ASP A 38 4.60 3.90 2.66
C ASP A 38 5.71 4.49 1.78
N PHE A 39 5.51 5.70 1.26
CA PHE A 39 6.45 6.31 0.31
C PHE A 39 7.84 6.63 0.89
N ASP A 40 8.03 6.53 2.21
CA ASP A 40 9.31 6.68 2.93
C ASP A 40 9.74 5.37 3.60
N TYR A 41 9.37 4.22 3.04
CA TYR A 41 9.67 2.91 3.61
C TYR A 41 11.15 2.79 4.08
N PRO A 42 11.42 2.28 5.31
CA PRO A 42 10.53 1.50 6.17
C PRO A 42 9.54 2.31 7.04
N ALA A 43 9.44 3.64 6.87
CA ALA A 43 8.46 4.45 7.56
C ALA A 43 7.10 4.48 6.82
N ILE A 44 6.02 4.32 7.58
CA ILE A 44 4.64 4.46 7.12
C ILE A 44 4.03 5.69 7.79
N HIS A 45 3.60 6.64 6.97
CA HIS A 45 3.00 7.87 7.44
C HIS A 45 1.48 7.75 7.34
N CYS A 46 0.80 7.91 8.47
CA CYS A 46 -0.64 7.85 8.57
C CYS A 46 -1.24 9.19 9.01
N PHE A 47 -2.50 9.38 8.65
CA PHE A 47 -3.28 10.58 8.89
C PHE A 47 -4.67 10.21 9.38
N ARG A 48 -5.33 11.13 10.09
CA ARG A 48 -6.66 10.86 10.66
C ARG A 48 -7.76 10.95 9.62
N THR A 49 -7.52 11.70 8.55
CA THR A 49 -8.48 11.90 7.47
C THR A 49 -7.81 11.71 6.12
N ALA A 50 -8.61 11.33 5.12
CA ALA A 50 -8.16 11.28 3.73
C ALA A 50 -7.61 12.63 3.26
N THR A 51 -8.28 13.73 3.62
CA THR A 51 -7.85 15.08 3.22
C THR A 51 -6.45 15.43 3.74
N GLU A 52 -6.10 15.01 4.96
CA GLU A 52 -4.75 15.21 5.50
C GLU A 52 -3.69 14.40 4.74
N LEU A 53 -3.99 13.15 4.39
CA LEU A 53 -3.12 12.31 3.56
C LEU A 53 -2.90 12.96 2.18
N GLU A 54 -3.97 13.30 1.47
CA GLU A 54 -3.90 13.94 0.14
C GLU A 54 -3.11 15.25 0.18
N ALA A 55 -3.26 16.05 1.26
CA ALA A 55 -2.49 17.27 1.45
C ALA A 55 -0.99 16.99 1.66
N ALA A 56 -0.65 15.95 2.44
CA ALA A 56 0.73 15.53 2.66
C ALA A 56 1.38 15.01 1.36
N GLU A 57 0.65 14.20 0.58
CA GLU A 57 1.12 13.73 -0.72
C GLU A 57 1.34 14.88 -1.71
N ALA A 58 0.43 15.85 -1.76
CA ALA A 58 0.57 17.04 -2.58
C ALA A 58 1.77 17.90 -2.15
N ALA A 59 1.99 18.07 -0.84
CA ALA A 59 3.13 18.81 -0.31
C ALA A 59 4.46 18.11 -0.63
N ARG A 60 4.51 16.78 -0.52
CA ARG A 60 5.65 15.95 -0.95
C ARG A 60 5.90 16.13 -2.45
N ALA A 61 4.82 16.15 -3.24
CA ALA A 61 4.89 16.36 -4.68
C ALA A 61 5.47 17.71 -5.07
N GLY A 62 5.07 18.78 -4.39
CA GLY A 62 5.58 20.14 -4.62
C GLY A 62 7.01 20.37 -4.14
N SER A 63 7.51 19.56 -3.20
CA SER A 63 8.85 19.72 -2.61
C SER A 63 9.98 19.14 -3.46
N SER A 64 9.66 18.51 -4.60
CA SER A 64 10.63 18.01 -5.58
C SER A 64 10.56 18.82 -6.89
N PRO A 65 11.16 20.03 -6.95
CA PRO A 65 11.17 20.84 -8.17
C PRO A 65 12.04 20.15 -9.23
N GLY A 66 11.40 19.47 -10.17
CA GLY A 66 12.05 18.65 -11.22
C GLY A 66 11.38 17.29 -11.44
N LEU A 67 10.51 16.86 -10.51
CA LEU A 67 9.67 15.66 -10.60
C LEU A 67 8.19 16.04 -10.68
N SER A 68 7.87 17.12 -11.41
CA SER A 68 6.49 17.36 -11.83
C SER A 68 6.04 16.16 -12.67
N SER A 69 5.09 15.37 -12.14
CA SER A 69 4.53 14.12 -12.66
C SER A 69 5.14 12.79 -12.17
N ALA A 70 6.13 12.76 -11.27
CA ALA A 70 6.88 11.52 -10.96
C ALA A 70 6.73 10.96 -9.53
N PHE A 71 5.71 11.41 -8.78
CA PHE A 71 5.12 10.56 -7.73
C PHE A 71 4.25 9.44 -8.32
N SER A 72 4.36 9.22 -9.64
CA SER A 72 3.61 8.26 -10.44
C SER A 72 4.36 6.94 -10.72
N ALA A 73 5.35 6.57 -9.90
CA ALA A 73 6.11 5.33 -10.14
C ALA A 73 6.44 4.50 -8.89
N ALA A 74 6.16 5.03 -7.69
CA ALA A 74 6.46 4.33 -6.45
C ALA A 74 5.25 3.51 -5.98
N ASP A 75 4.10 4.15 -5.81
CA ASP A 75 2.83 3.50 -5.51
C ASP A 75 2.30 2.72 -6.70
N TYR A 76 1.90 1.48 -6.45
CA TYR A 76 1.35 0.60 -7.48
C TYR A 76 -0.10 0.20 -7.18
N VAL A 77 -0.57 0.35 -5.94
CA VAL A 77 -1.95 0.05 -5.57
C VAL A 77 -2.40 0.84 -4.34
N THR A 78 -3.64 1.33 -4.34
CA THR A 78 -4.36 1.71 -3.12
C THR A 78 -5.21 0.55 -2.65
N ILE A 79 -5.12 0.18 -1.39
CA ILE A 79 -5.98 -0.81 -0.74
C ILE A 79 -6.95 -0.13 0.23
N PHE A 80 -8.18 -0.59 0.27
CA PHE A 80 -9.25 -0.05 1.12
C PHE A 80 -9.83 -1.15 2.01
N ASP A 81 -10.15 -0.81 3.26
CA ASP A 81 -10.80 -1.71 4.23
C ASP A 81 -12.25 -2.03 3.81
N GLY A 82 -12.94 -1.05 3.20
CA GLY A 82 -14.33 -1.19 2.76
C GLY A 82 -14.49 -1.49 1.27
N THR A 83 -15.71 -1.85 0.89
CA THR A 83 -16.14 -1.89 -0.52
C THR A 83 -16.39 -0.48 -1.05
N ILE A 84 -16.46 -0.35 -2.37
CA ILE A 84 -16.69 0.91 -3.11
C ILE A 84 -15.65 1.97 -2.71
N TRP A 85 -14.42 1.53 -2.43
CA TRP A 85 -13.29 2.39 -2.04
C TRP A 85 -13.59 3.25 -0.80
N SER A 86 -14.21 2.64 0.20
CA SER A 86 -14.59 3.29 1.46
C SER A 86 -13.72 2.85 2.63
N GLY A 87 -13.82 3.59 3.75
CA GLY A 87 -13.10 3.30 4.98
C GLY A 87 -11.66 3.84 4.98
N ALA A 88 -10.84 3.26 5.86
CA ALA A 88 -9.40 3.47 5.89
C ALA A 88 -8.77 2.96 4.58
N TYR A 89 -7.71 3.63 4.12
CA TYR A 89 -6.97 3.20 2.95
C TYR A 89 -5.48 3.44 3.08
N MET A 90 -4.72 2.67 2.31
CA MET A 90 -3.29 2.82 2.23
C MET A 90 -2.84 2.84 0.77
N ASP A 91 -2.01 3.82 0.43
CA ASP A 91 -1.26 3.85 -0.81
C ASP A 91 0.06 3.08 -0.65
N VAL A 92 0.17 2.01 -1.44
CA VAL A 92 1.21 0.98 -1.31
C VAL A 92 2.21 1.14 -2.44
N SER A 93 3.47 1.37 -2.06
CA SER A 93 4.64 1.47 -2.93
C SER A 93 5.61 0.30 -2.79
N GLN A 94 5.54 -0.44 -1.67
CA GLN A 94 6.43 -1.57 -1.41
C GLN A 94 5.73 -2.92 -1.51
N ASN A 95 6.51 -3.97 -1.72
CA ASN A 95 6.04 -5.34 -1.62
C ASN A 95 5.94 -5.73 -0.14
N TYR A 96 4.86 -6.42 0.23
CA TYR A 96 4.67 -6.94 1.58
C TYR A 96 4.54 -8.45 1.54
N ASP A 97 5.56 -9.13 2.07
CA ASP A 97 5.54 -10.57 2.29
C ASP A 97 4.44 -11.00 3.26
N ALA A 98 4.08 -10.13 4.21
CA ALA A 98 3.07 -10.40 5.21
C ALA A 98 2.37 -9.11 5.66
N LEU A 99 1.13 -8.90 5.21
CA LEU A 99 0.33 -7.71 5.51
C LEU A 99 -0.03 -7.59 7.00
N PHE A 100 0.03 -8.67 7.78
CA PHE A 100 -0.16 -8.61 9.24
C PHE A 100 0.86 -7.69 9.92
N SER A 101 2.07 -7.56 9.34
CA SER A 101 3.13 -6.70 9.89
C SER A 101 2.72 -5.22 9.96
N ILE A 102 1.72 -4.83 9.17
CA ILE A 102 1.16 -3.47 9.10
C ILE A 102 -0.36 -3.46 9.34
N GLY A 103 -0.91 -4.52 9.94
CA GLY A 103 -2.33 -4.59 10.30
C GLY A 103 -3.32 -4.82 9.14
N TRP A 104 -2.84 -5.01 7.91
CA TRP A 104 -3.69 -5.17 6.72
C TRP A 104 -4.06 -6.63 6.37
N ASN A 105 -3.66 -7.60 7.19
CA ASN A 105 -3.98 -9.02 6.97
C ASN A 105 -5.49 -9.22 6.96
N ASP A 106 -6.03 -9.83 5.91
CA ASP A 106 -7.46 -10.16 5.82
C ASP A 106 -8.37 -8.92 5.96
N ARG A 107 -7.94 -7.77 5.41
CA ARG A 107 -8.71 -6.51 5.49
C ARG A 107 -9.00 -5.84 4.17
N VAL A 108 -8.37 -6.25 3.08
CA VAL A 108 -8.59 -5.58 1.80
C VAL A 108 -9.97 -5.96 1.28
N GLY A 109 -10.89 -4.99 1.19
CA GLY A 109 -12.23 -5.16 0.63
C GLY A 109 -12.39 -4.58 -0.77
N SER A 110 -11.56 -3.59 -1.14
CA SER A 110 -11.48 -3.04 -2.49
C SER A 110 -10.09 -2.46 -2.79
N TYR A 111 -9.77 -2.24 -4.07
CA TYR A 111 -8.47 -1.67 -4.45
C TYR A 111 -8.54 -0.86 -5.76
N LYS A 112 -7.53 -0.01 -5.95
CA LYS A 112 -7.26 0.70 -7.20
C LYS A 112 -5.80 0.48 -7.58
N ALA A 113 -5.53 -0.12 -8.74
CA ALA A 113 -4.19 -0.10 -9.30
C ALA A 113 -3.85 1.36 -9.65
N ARG A 114 -2.62 1.78 -9.38
CA ARG A 114 -2.14 3.15 -9.65
C ARG A 114 -1.06 3.12 -10.72
N ASN A 115 -0.87 4.25 -11.40
CA ASN A 115 0.28 4.49 -12.27
C ASN A 115 0.53 3.47 -13.37
N SER A 116 -0.55 2.88 -13.91
CA SER A 116 -0.48 1.77 -14.87
C SER A 116 0.32 0.55 -14.37
N ALA A 117 0.60 0.48 -13.07
CA ALA A 117 1.37 -0.59 -12.48
C ALA A 117 0.57 -1.90 -12.48
N SER A 118 1.30 -3.01 -12.45
CA SER A 118 0.76 -4.36 -12.30
C SER A 118 1.31 -5.04 -11.07
N GLY A 119 0.57 -6.01 -10.58
CA GLY A 119 0.95 -6.78 -9.42
C GLY A 119 -0.08 -7.85 -9.10
N LYS A 120 0.07 -8.44 -7.92
CA LYS A 120 -0.74 -9.56 -7.47
C LYS A 120 -0.90 -9.56 -5.96
N PHE A 121 -2.14 -9.74 -5.53
CA PHE A 121 -2.48 -10.10 -4.16
C PHE A 121 -2.52 -11.61 -3.99
N TRP A 122 -2.17 -12.06 -2.79
CA TRP A 122 -2.17 -13.47 -2.40
C TRP A 122 -2.87 -13.63 -1.05
N THR A 123 -3.59 -14.75 -0.92
CA THR A 123 -4.37 -15.06 0.29
C THR A 123 -3.50 -15.46 1.47
N ASP A 124 -2.32 -16.04 1.20
CA ASP A 124 -1.36 -16.41 2.24
C ASP A 124 -0.12 -15.49 2.22
N TRP A 125 0.72 -15.62 3.25
CA TRP A 125 2.01 -14.92 3.32
C TRP A 125 2.98 -15.41 2.23
N TYR A 126 3.98 -14.59 1.92
CA TYR A 126 5.09 -14.93 1.02
C TYR A 126 4.66 -15.34 -0.40
N ALA A 127 3.68 -14.63 -0.97
CA ALA A 127 3.18 -14.88 -2.33
C ALA A 127 2.66 -16.31 -2.55
N SER A 128 1.90 -16.84 -1.60
CA SER A 128 1.36 -18.21 -1.65
C SER A 128 -0.17 -18.26 -1.56
N GLY A 129 -0.75 -19.43 -1.84
CA GLY A 129 -2.20 -19.63 -1.85
C GLY A 129 -2.91 -19.17 -3.13
N THR A 130 -4.20 -18.83 -2.99
CA THR A 130 -4.99 -18.24 -4.08
C THR A 130 -4.54 -16.81 -4.34
N SER A 131 -4.55 -16.39 -5.61
CA SER A 131 -4.07 -15.06 -6.00
C SER A 131 -5.02 -14.31 -6.92
N ARG A 132 -4.89 -12.98 -6.91
CA ARG A 132 -5.61 -12.07 -7.81
C ARG A 132 -4.66 -11.02 -8.36
N SER A 133 -4.50 -11.02 -9.69
CA SER A 133 -3.72 -9.99 -10.38
C SER A 133 -4.48 -8.68 -10.48
N PHE A 134 -3.74 -7.59 -10.54
CA PHE A 134 -4.23 -6.27 -10.93
C PHE A 134 -3.24 -5.63 -11.89
N CYS A 135 -3.72 -4.70 -12.71
CA CYS A 135 -2.86 -3.96 -13.63
C CYS A 135 -3.51 -2.65 -14.08
N CYS A 136 -2.72 -1.80 -14.73
CA CYS A 136 -3.22 -0.87 -15.75
C CYS A 136 -4.34 0.07 -15.27
N ASN A 137 -4.23 0.61 -14.05
CA ASN A 137 -5.24 1.49 -13.45
C ASN A 137 -6.62 0.86 -13.24
N THR A 138 -6.70 -0.48 -13.20
CA THR A 138 -7.93 -1.21 -12.90
C THR A 138 -8.42 -0.84 -11.50
N GLN A 139 -9.71 -0.56 -11.38
CA GLN A 139 -10.37 -0.28 -10.10
C GLN A 139 -11.36 -1.41 -9.80
N VAL A 140 -11.20 -2.03 -8.62
CA VAL A 140 -12.08 -3.11 -8.16
C VAL A 140 -12.81 -2.60 -6.94
N SER A 141 -14.10 -2.32 -7.09
CA SER A 141 -14.96 -1.77 -6.03
C SER A 141 -15.43 -2.82 -5.02
N SER A 142 -15.37 -4.10 -5.34
CA SER A 142 -15.66 -5.19 -4.39
C SER A 142 -14.94 -6.45 -4.81
N LEU A 143 -14.53 -7.24 -3.82
CA LEU A 143 -13.89 -8.52 -4.05
C LEU A 143 -14.93 -9.64 -4.07
N PRO A 144 -14.72 -10.71 -4.86
CA PRO A 144 -15.53 -11.92 -4.77
C PRO A 144 -15.50 -12.48 -3.34
N ALA A 145 -16.58 -13.15 -2.90
CA ALA A 145 -16.74 -13.61 -1.52
C ALA A 145 -15.58 -14.47 -0.97
N GLY A 146 -14.85 -15.21 -1.83
CA GLY A 146 -13.68 -16.01 -1.42
C GLY A 146 -12.35 -15.25 -1.35
N LEU A 147 -12.35 -13.95 -1.68
CA LEU A 147 -11.17 -13.07 -1.69
C LEU A 147 -11.39 -11.77 -0.92
N ASP A 148 -12.63 -11.43 -0.60
CA ASP A 148 -12.96 -10.31 0.26
C ASP A 148 -12.35 -10.51 1.64
N ASN A 149 -11.56 -9.54 2.10
CA ASN A 149 -10.91 -9.60 3.41
C ASN A 149 -10.10 -10.89 3.61
N ALA A 150 -9.38 -11.35 2.57
CA ALA A 150 -8.63 -12.61 2.61
C ALA A 150 -7.17 -12.47 2.18
N PHE A 151 -6.72 -11.28 1.79
CA PHE A 151 -5.35 -11.09 1.30
C PHE A 151 -4.36 -10.88 2.44
N SER A 152 -3.23 -11.58 2.36
CA SER A 152 -2.18 -11.59 3.37
C SER A 152 -0.79 -11.22 2.82
N SER A 153 -0.61 -11.14 1.50
CA SER A 153 0.61 -10.58 0.88
C SER A 153 0.33 -9.91 -0.47
N VAL A 154 1.21 -8.98 -0.87
CA VAL A 154 1.08 -8.21 -2.11
C VAL A 154 2.44 -7.89 -2.72
N TYR A 155 2.52 -8.02 -4.04
CA TYR A 155 3.74 -7.74 -4.80
C TYR A 155 3.40 -7.01 -6.09
N ARG A 156 4.23 -6.03 -6.46
CA ARG A 156 4.26 -5.51 -7.82
C ARG A 156 4.96 -6.49 -8.77
N GLN A 157 4.58 -6.45 -10.05
CA GLN A 157 5.17 -7.24 -11.14
C GLN A 157 6.00 -6.37 -12.07
#